data_AF-A0A8X6FTA7-F1
#
_entry.id   AF-A0A8X6FTA7-F1
#
_cell.length_a   1.000
_cell.length_b   1.000
_cell.length_c   1.000
_cell.angle_alpha   90.00
_cell.angle_beta   90.00
_cell.angle_gamma   90.00
#
_symmetry.space_group_name_H-M   'P 1'
#
loop_
_entity.id
_entity.type
_entity.pdbx_description
1 polymer ?
#
loop_
_entity_poly.entity_id
_entity_poly.type
_entity_poly.pdbx_seq_one_letter_code
_entity_poly.pdbx_strand_id
1 'polypeptide(L)'
;MEVIRIEQRAYIKIAVLRRRNEMECHSEFVEALGNNALPYRTVARWVGKFQQGRVSTSDEQRSDDQSVCGQTWHVPSSSSSWLKTDDGCYWS
;
A
#
# COMPACT_ATOMS: atom_id res chain seq x y z
N MET A 1 7.82 -16.48 -8.22
CA MET A 1 6.37 -16.26 -8.51
C MET A 1 5.98 -14.82 -8.19
N GLU A 2 6.29 -13.89 -9.07
CA GLU A 2 5.85 -12.50 -8.94
C GLU A 2 4.47 -12.28 -9.57
N VAL A 3 4.19 -13.03 -10.65
CA VAL A 3 2.91 -13.04 -11.37
C VAL A 3 1.71 -13.27 -10.42
N ILE A 4 1.80 -14.26 -9.53
CA ILE A 4 0.75 -14.58 -8.54
C ILE A 4 0.45 -13.41 -7.59
N ARG A 5 1.46 -12.61 -7.21
CA ARG A 5 1.26 -11.47 -6.30
C ARG A 5 0.57 -10.30 -7.00
N ILE A 6 0.90 -10.06 -8.27
CA ILE A 6 0.24 -9.02 -9.08
C ILE A 6 -1.22 -9.40 -9.32
N GLU A 7 -1.50 -10.67 -9.64
CA GLU A 7 -2.86 -11.19 -9.84
C GLU A 7 -3.71 -11.06 -8.57
N GLN A 8 -3.17 -11.44 -7.41
CA GLN A 8 -3.88 -11.25 -6.13
C GLN A 8 -4.18 -9.76 -5.86
N ARG A 9 -3.25 -8.85 -6.14
CA ARG A 9 -3.49 -7.40 -5.98
C ARG A 9 -4.54 -6.86 -6.96
N ALA A 10 -4.56 -7.36 -8.20
CA ALA A 10 -5.61 -7.03 -9.16
C ALA A 10 -6.99 -7.51 -8.68
N TYR A 11 -7.05 -8.70 -8.08
CA TYR A 11 -8.27 -9.20 -7.44
C TYR A 11 -8.73 -8.28 -6.30
N ILE A 12 -7.83 -7.89 -5.39
CA ILE A 12 -8.15 -6.94 -4.30
C ILE A 12 -8.73 -5.65 -4.87
N LYS A 13 -8.15 -5.11 -5.95
CA LYS A 13 -8.65 -3.89 -6.60
C LYS A 13 -10.10 -4.05 -7.06
N ILE A 14 -10.44 -5.16 -7.71
CA ILE A 14 -11.81 -5.46 -8.14
C ILE A 14 -12.73 -5.66 -6.92
N ALA A 15 -12.26 -6.34 -5.86
CA ALA A 15 -13.03 -6.56 -4.64
C ALA A 15 -13.40 -5.26 -3.92
N VAL A 16 -12.46 -4.29 -3.86
CA VAL A 16 -12.70 -2.96 -3.29
C VAL A 16 -13.73 -2.18 -4.10
N LEU A 17 -13.65 -2.24 -5.44
CA LEU A 17 -14.66 -1.62 -6.33
C LEU A 17 -16.05 -2.25 -6.11
N ARG A 18 -16.10 -3.54 -5.79
CA ARG A 18 -17.31 -4.28 -5.42
C ARG A 18 -17.75 -4.08 -3.96
N ARG A 19 -17.08 -3.21 -3.19
CA ARG A 19 -17.36 -2.93 -1.77
C ARG A 19 -17.29 -4.17 -0.86
N ARG A 20 -16.47 -5.15 -1.21
CA ARG A 20 -16.21 -6.30 -0.33
C ARG A 20 -15.23 -5.94 0.78
N ASN A 21 -15.37 -6.63 1.91
CA ASN A 21 -14.53 -6.44 3.09
C ASN A 21 -13.16 -7.11 2.89
N GLU A 22 -12.10 -6.54 3.49
CA GLU A 22 -10.77 -7.15 3.54
C GLU A 22 -10.77 -8.58 4.13
N MET A 23 -11.65 -8.87 5.09
CA MET A 23 -11.75 -10.20 5.69
C MET A 23 -12.29 -11.24 4.69
N GLU A 24 -13.32 -10.89 3.93
CA GLU A 24 -13.87 -11.76 2.87
C GLU A 24 -12.83 -12.01 1.78
N CYS A 25 -12.09 -10.96 1.41
CA CYS A 25 -11.04 -11.08 0.40
C CYS A 25 -9.90 -12.01 0.88
N HIS A 26 -9.52 -11.92 2.15
CA HIS A 26 -8.51 -12.81 2.72
C HIS A 26 -8.99 -14.26 2.83
N SER A 27 -10.23 -14.51 3.26
CA SER A 27 -10.76 -15.88 3.32
C SER A 27 -10.80 -16.54 1.94
N GLU A 28 -11.23 -15.80 0.90
CA GLU A 28 -11.24 -16.31 -0.47
C GLU A 28 -9.83 -16.64 -0.98
N PHE A 29 -8.81 -15.84 -0.61
CA PHE A 29 -7.43 -16.17 -0.96
C PHE A 29 -6.92 -17.41 -0.24
N VAL A 30 -7.20 -17.57 1.05
CA VAL A 30 -6.77 -18.76 1.79
C VAL A 30 -7.44 -20.01 1.23
N GLU A 31 -8.73 -19.94 0.90
CA GLU A 31 -9.47 -21.05 0.31
C GLU A 31 -8.94 -21.44 -1.08
N ALA A 32 -8.65 -20.46 -1.95
CA ALA A 32 -8.23 -20.71 -3.32
C ALA A 32 -6.73 -21.02 -3.47
N LEU A 33 -5.86 -20.38 -2.66
CA LEU A 33 -4.41 -20.37 -2.85
C LEU A 33 -3.64 -21.01 -1.69
N GLY A 34 -4.28 -21.27 -0.55
CA GLY A 34 -3.67 -21.85 0.64
C GLY A 34 -2.41 -21.07 1.05
N ASN A 35 -1.27 -21.77 1.13
CA ASN A 35 0.01 -21.18 1.55
C ASN A 35 0.56 -20.11 0.58
N ASN A 36 0.01 -20.01 -0.64
CA ASN A 36 0.40 -18.98 -1.61
C ASN A 36 -0.43 -17.70 -1.50
N ALA A 37 -1.42 -17.66 -0.60
CA ALA A 37 -2.25 -16.49 -0.34
C ALA A 37 -1.42 -15.35 0.26
N LEU A 38 -1.79 -14.11 -0.10
CA LEU A 38 -1.25 -12.93 0.55
C LEU A 38 -1.65 -12.91 2.03
N PRO A 39 -0.72 -12.58 2.95
CA PRO A 39 -1.06 -12.43 4.36
C PRO A 39 -2.10 -11.34 4.57
N TYR A 40 -2.99 -11.52 5.55
CA TYR A 40 -4.02 -10.55 5.92
C TYR A 40 -3.54 -9.10 5.99
N ARG A 41 -2.41 -8.85 6.65
CA ARG A 41 -1.83 -7.48 6.77
C ARG A 41 -1.52 -6.84 5.41
N THR A 42 -1.10 -7.66 4.44
CA THR A 42 -0.83 -7.19 3.09
C THR A 42 -2.15 -6.86 2.37
N VAL A 43 -3.16 -7.73 2.50
CA VAL A 43 -4.50 -7.49 1.94
C VAL A 43 -5.08 -6.18 2.47
N ALA A 44 -5.11 -6.00 3.80
CA ALA A 44 -5.62 -4.78 4.44
C ALA A 44 -4.89 -3.50 3.97
N ARG A 45 -3.56 -3.55 3.85
CA ARG A 45 -2.76 -2.43 3.32
C ARG A 45 -3.16 -2.08 1.89
N TRP A 46 -3.36 -3.08 1.02
CA TRP A 46 -3.76 -2.86 -0.37
C TRP A 46 -5.20 -2.36 -0.49
N VAL A 47 -6.12 -2.91 0.31
CA VAL A 47 -7.50 -2.41 0.40
C VAL A 47 -7.50 -0.92 0.74
N GLY A 48 -6.78 -0.51 1.79
CA GLY A 48 -6.65 0.90 2.16
C GLY A 48 -6.08 1.77 1.04
N LYS A 49 -5.02 1.31 0.36
CA LYS A 49 -4.45 2.02 -0.79
C LYS A 49 -5.46 2.20 -1.93
N PHE A 50 -6.24 1.17 -2.26
CA PHE A 50 -7.24 1.26 -3.33
C PHE A 50 -8.45 2.12 -2.94
N GLN A 51 -8.87 2.07 -1.67
CA GLN A 51 -9.90 2.97 -1.14
C GLN A 51 -9.48 4.44 -1.21
N GLN A 52 -8.18 4.74 -1.04
CA GLN A 52 -7.59 6.07 -1.22
C GLN A 52 -7.43 6.48 -2.69
N GLY A 53 -7.88 5.67 -3.65
CA GLY A 53 -7.88 6.01 -5.07
C GLY A 53 -6.63 5.57 -5.85
N ARG A 54 -5.76 4.74 -5.27
CA ARG A 54 -4.60 4.20 -6.01
C ARG A 54 -5.06 3.32 -7.18
N VAL A 55 -4.42 3.48 -8.34
CA VAL A 55 -4.75 2.68 -9.55
C VAL A 55 -3.73 1.57 -9.81
N SER A 56 -2.48 1.74 -9.39
CA SER A 56 -1.39 0.78 -9.62
C SER A 56 -1.44 -0.42 -8.67
N THR A 57 -1.29 -1.62 -9.22
CA THR A 57 -1.13 -2.90 -8.50
C THR A 57 0.34 -3.26 -8.23
N SER A 58 1.29 -2.55 -8.84
CA SER A 58 2.70 -2.73 -8.57
C SER A 58 3.08 -2.04 -7.26
N ASP A 59 4.06 -2.60 -6.56
CA ASP A 59 4.79 -1.78 -5.59
C ASP A 59 5.41 -0.61 -6.37
N GLU A 60 5.23 0.60 -5.85
CA GLU A 60 6.09 1.69 -6.28
C GLU A 60 7.47 1.33 -5.76
N GLN A 61 8.43 1.25 -6.67
CA GLN A 61 9.82 1.10 -6.32
C GLN A 61 10.13 2.21 -5.31
N ARG A 62 10.55 1.87 -4.09
CA ARG A 62 11.16 2.87 -3.22
C ARG A 62 12.40 3.33 -3.97
N SER A 63 12.39 4.57 -4.43
CA SER A 63 13.58 5.23 -4.95
C SER A 63 14.52 5.44 -3.77
N ASP A 64 15.20 4.39 -3.36
CA ASP A 64 16.39 4.48 -2.55
C ASP A 64 17.55 4.71 -3.55
N ASP A 65 18.13 5.91 -3.47
CA ASP A 65 19.31 6.42 -4.21
C ASP A 65 19.07 7.04 -5.61
N GLN A 66 18.67 8.32 -5.60
CA GLN A 66 19.38 9.32 -6.40
C GLN A 66 19.81 10.44 -5.45
N SER A 67 21.08 10.38 -5.06
CA SER A 67 21.83 11.52 -4.56
C SER A 67 21.69 12.70 -5.54
N VAL A 68 20.82 13.64 -5.20
CA VAL A 68 20.91 15.03 -5.65
C VAL A 68 20.81 15.90 -4.41
N CYS A 69 21.99 16.29 -3.93
CA CYS A 69 22.16 17.43 -3.07
C CYS A 69 21.46 18.65 -3.70
N GLY A 70 20.51 19.21 -2.96
CA GLY A 70 19.93 20.52 -3.23
C GLY A 70 18.67 20.50 -4.09
N GLN A 71 17.51 20.48 -3.43
CA GLN A 71 16.43 21.44 -3.72
C GLN A 71 15.43 21.52 -2.56
N THR A 72 15.16 22.76 -2.19
CA THR A 72 14.31 23.27 -1.11
C THR A 72 13.04 22.48 -0.84
N TRP A 73 12.88 22.01 0.39
CA TRP A 73 11.65 21.40 0.89
C TRP A 73 10.50 22.42 0.90
N HIS A 74 9.58 22.34 -0.06
CA HIS A 74 8.28 22.98 0.08
C HIS A 74 7.45 22.21 1.12
N VAL A 75 7.23 22.82 2.28
CA VAL A 75 6.39 22.29 3.37
C VAL A 75 4.91 22.51 3.00
N PRO A 76 4.06 21.47 2.91
CA PRO A 76 2.62 21.67 2.79
C PRO A 76 2.08 22.27 4.10
N SER A 77 1.47 23.45 4.01
CA SER A 77 1.04 24.29 5.14
C SER A 77 -0.19 23.75 5.91
N SER A 78 -0.51 22.46 5.85
CA SER A 78 -1.66 21.91 6.58
C SER A 78 -1.49 20.42 6.84
N SER A 79 -0.99 20.09 8.02
CA SER A 79 -1.53 19.02 8.87
C SER A 79 -0.75 18.96 10.18
N SER A 80 -1.42 19.31 11.27
CA SER A 80 -0.90 19.49 12.63
C SER A 80 -0.49 18.19 13.34
N SER A 81 0.07 17.19 12.63
CA SER A 81 0.40 15.86 13.20
C SER A 81 1.79 15.33 12.81
N TRP A 82 2.69 16.21 12.36
CA TRP A 82 4.08 15.87 12.10
C TRP A 82 4.95 16.40 13.23
N LEU A 83 5.48 15.50 14.05
CA LEU A 83 6.51 15.83 15.03
C LEU A 83 7.87 15.85 14.33
N LYS A 84 8.61 16.93 14.54
CA LYS A 84 9.91 17.16 13.92
C LYS A 84 10.98 16.93 14.98
N THR A 85 11.79 15.89 14.78
CA THR A 85 12.93 15.56 15.64
C THR A 85 14.21 15.71 14.81
N ASP A 86 15.37 15.87 15.44
CA ASP A 86 16.66 16.06 14.76
C ASP A 86 17.01 14.93 13.76
N ASP A 87 16.47 13.72 13.95
CA ASP A 87 16.61 12.57 13.04
C ASP A 87 15.55 12.51 11.92
N GLY A 88 14.66 13.50 11.81
CA GLY A 88 13.67 13.61 10.74
C GLY A 88 12.21 13.73 11.20
N CYS A 89 11.29 13.79 10.23
CA CYS A 89 9.85 13.94 10.46
C CYS A 89 9.17 12.56 10.54
N TYR A 90 8.56 12.24 11.67
CA TYR A 90 7.76 11.03 11.83
C TYR A 90 6.26 11.38 11.94
N TRP A 91 5.43 10.48 11.42
CA TRP A 91 3.98 10.51 11.58
C TRP A 91 3.65 10.14 13.02
N SER A 92 2.98 11.02 13.76
CA SER A 92 2.57 10.76 15.14
C SER A 92 1.27 9.95 15.21
#